data_AF-E3L707-F1
#
_entry.id   AF-E3L707-F1
#
_cell.length_a   1.000
_cell.length_b   1.000
_cell.length_c   1.000
_cell.angle_alpha   90.00
_cell.angle_beta   90.00
_cell.angle_gamma   90.00
#
_symmetry.space_group_name_H-M   'P 1'
#
loop_
_entity.id
_entity.type
_entity.pdbx_description
1 polymer ?
#
loop_
_entity_poly.entity_id
_entity_poly.type
_entity_poly.pdbx_seq_one_letter_code
_entity_poly.pdbx_strand_id
1 'polypeptide(L)'
;MAVRCRFESSSDVGVFANLTNSYCLASLSTGSTNFYSTFESELSEVIPVIHTTISGTRIIGRLTCGNRHGLLVPATTTDQELQHLRNSLPDSVAMQRVEERLSALGNVIACNDYVALVHPDIDRETEEIIADVLQVEVFRQTVANNVLVGSYCALSNQGALVHPKTSIQAQDELSSLLQVPLVAGTVNRGSDVIGAGLVVNDWCAFIGLDTSATEVSVIEAAFKLQGQDTSAIAGMRDTLIDQFA
;
A
#
# COMPACT_ATOMS: atom_id res chain seq x y z
N MET A 1 -13.87 1.84 -5.84
CA MET A 1 -14.02 3.28 -6.26
C MET A 1 -12.78 4.07 -5.83
N ALA A 2 -12.36 5.09 -6.58
CA ALA A 2 -11.26 5.97 -6.16
C ALA A 2 -11.77 7.19 -5.37
N VAL A 3 -11.31 7.33 -4.12
CA VAL A 3 -11.75 8.38 -3.19
C VAL A 3 -10.65 9.40 -2.97
N ARG A 4 -11.00 10.68 -3.03
CA ARG A 4 -10.06 11.79 -2.85
C ARG A 4 -9.92 12.15 -1.38
N CYS A 5 -8.69 12.14 -0.89
CA CYS A 5 -8.33 12.47 0.48
C CYS A 5 -7.25 13.55 0.52
N ARG A 6 -7.19 14.27 1.64
CA ARG A 6 -6.11 15.20 1.96
C ARG A 6 -5.76 15.03 3.43
N PHE A 7 -4.47 14.92 3.72
CA PHE A 7 -3.98 14.89 5.09
C PHE A 7 -3.47 16.28 5.45
N GLU A 8 -4.17 16.97 6.35
CA GLU A 8 -3.90 18.37 6.70
C GLU A 8 -3.87 19.26 5.43
N SER A 9 -2.70 19.75 5.03
CA SER A 9 -2.47 20.53 3.81
C SER A 9 -1.83 19.74 2.67
N SER A 10 -1.47 18.47 2.89
CA SER A 10 -0.77 17.63 1.92
C SER A 10 -1.71 16.67 1.19
N SER A 11 -1.52 16.59 -0.13
CA SER A 11 -2.21 15.63 -1.01
C SER A 11 -1.47 14.28 -1.10
N ASP A 12 -0.38 14.09 -0.36
CA ASP A 12 0.41 12.85 -0.36
C ASP A 12 -0.14 11.82 0.64
N VAL A 13 -1.30 11.24 0.30
CA VAL A 13 -2.04 10.30 1.16
C VAL A 13 -1.21 9.07 1.56
N GLY A 14 -0.43 8.50 0.65
CA GLY A 14 0.39 7.31 0.88
C GLY A 14 1.61 7.54 1.78
N VAL A 15 1.92 8.79 2.11
CA VAL A 15 2.91 9.07 3.17
C VAL A 15 2.31 8.77 4.56
N PHE A 16 1.01 8.98 4.72
CA PHE A 16 0.33 8.99 6.03
C PHE A 16 -0.58 7.77 6.25
N ALA A 17 -0.78 6.93 5.24
CA ALA A 17 -1.58 5.72 5.34
C ALA A 17 -0.87 4.55 4.65
N ASN A 18 -1.15 3.35 5.15
CA ASN A 18 -0.76 2.10 4.49
C ASN A 18 -2.02 1.23 4.38
N LEU A 19 -2.39 0.84 3.16
CA LEU A 19 -3.61 0.11 2.89
C LEU A 19 -3.26 -1.28 2.35
N THR A 20 -3.82 -2.30 2.98
CA THR A 20 -3.72 -3.69 2.53
C THR A 20 -5.12 -4.28 2.37
N ASN A 21 -5.19 -5.55 1.93
CA ASN A 21 -6.45 -6.28 1.85
C ASN A 21 -7.00 -6.73 3.22
N SER A 22 -6.20 -6.74 4.29
CA SER A 22 -6.67 -7.20 5.62
C SER A 22 -6.74 -6.10 6.67
N TYR A 23 -5.96 -5.03 6.52
CA TYR A 23 -5.91 -3.94 7.49
C TYR A 23 -5.51 -2.63 6.81
N CYS A 24 -5.89 -1.52 7.44
CA CYS A 24 -5.44 -0.19 7.05
C CYS A 24 -4.75 0.47 8.24
N LEU A 25 -3.54 0.97 8.05
CA LEU A 25 -2.87 1.83 9.02
C LEU A 25 -3.09 3.28 8.63
N ALA A 26 -3.54 4.10 9.57
CA ALA A 26 -3.70 5.54 9.42
C ALA A 26 -2.86 6.28 10.48
N SER A 27 -2.14 7.30 10.04
CA SER A 27 -1.30 8.12 10.92
C SER A 27 -2.14 8.80 11.97
N LEU A 28 -1.71 8.84 13.24
CA LEU A 28 -2.44 9.55 14.29
C LEU A 28 -2.07 11.05 14.30
N SER A 29 -3.03 11.92 13.96
CA SER A 29 -2.90 13.38 13.98
C SER A 29 -4.15 14.05 14.52
N THR A 30 -3.94 14.97 15.46
CA THR A 30 -4.97 15.76 16.14
C THR A 30 -5.71 16.73 15.22
N GLY A 31 -5.23 16.96 13.99
CA GLY A 31 -5.77 17.97 13.06
C GLY A 31 -6.55 17.44 11.85
N SER A 32 -6.63 16.13 11.61
CA SER A 32 -7.16 15.57 10.36
C SER A 32 -8.29 14.56 10.53
N THR A 33 -9.31 14.88 11.32
CA THR A 33 -10.51 14.03 11.48
C THR A 33 -11.17 13.67 10.15
N ASN A 34 -11.16 14.60 9.19
CA ASN A 34 -11.71 14.38 7.84
C ASN A 34 -10.97 13.28 7.07
N PHE A 35 -9.67 13.10 7.33
CA PHE A 35 -8.90 12.04 6.70
C PHE A 35 -9.40 10.69 7.22
N TYR A 36 -9.45 10.51 8.54
CA TYR A 36 -9.93 9.26 9.15
C TYR A 36 -11.35 8.93 8.77
N SER A 37 -12.26 9.91 8.82
CA SER A 37 -13.66 9.67 8.50
C SER A 37 -13.84 9.14 7.07
N THR A 38 -12.97 9.53 6.15
CA THR A 38 -13.02 9.07 4.75
C THR A 38 -12.51 7.62 4.60
N PHE A 39 -11.48 7.23 5.37
CA PHE A 39 -11.04 5.84 5.41
C PHE A 39 -12.07 4.96 6.12
N GLU A 40 -12.58 5.40 7.27
CA GLU A 40 -13.60 4.67 8.03
C GLU A 40 -14.90 4.52 7.24
N SER A 41 -15.36 5.55 6.52
CA SER A 41 -16.60 5.47 5.75
C SER A 41 -16.58 4.38 4.68
N GLU A 42 -15.42 4.13 4.09
CA GLU A 42 -15.25 3.14 3.01
C GLU A 42 -14.77 1.77 3.52
N LEU A 43 -14.01 1.73 4.61
CA LEU A 43 -13.29 0.53 5.04
C LEU A 43 -13.81 -0.09 6.33
N SER A 44 -14.47 0.67 7.22
CA SER A 44 -14.78 0.21 8.59
C SER A 44 -15.64 -1.06 8.65
N GLU A 45 -16.42 -1.34 7.60
CA GLU A 45 -17.24 -2.54 7.53
C GLU A 45 -16.49 -3.80 7.09
N VAL A 46 -15.30 -3.64 6.49
CA VAL A 46 -14.54 -4.73 5.82
C VAL A 46 -13.19 -4.97 6.48
N ILE A 47 -12.43 -3.92 6.79
CA ILE A 47 -11.09 -4.04 7.39
C ILE A 47 -10.92 -3.07 8.57
N PRO A 48 -10.14 -3.47 9.61
CA PRO A 48 -9.81 -2.59 10.71
C PRO A 48 -8.94 -1.42 10.23
N VAL A 49 -9.37 -0.20 10.56
CA VAL A 49 -8.57 1.02 10.42
C VAL A 49 -7.87 1.26 11.76
N ILE A 50 -6.54 1.14 11.77
CA ILE A 50 -5.72 1.20 12.97
C ILE A 50 -4.99 2.54 13.00
N HIS A 51 -5.19 3.29 14.07
CA HIS A 51 -4.54 4.58 14.28
C HIS A 51 -3.25 4.39 15.04
N THR A 52 -2.12 4.67 14.39
CA THR A 52 -0.83 4.50 15.05
C THR A 52 0.16 5.59 14.65
N THR A 53 1.21 5.69 15.45
CA THR A 53 2.45 6.34 15.06
C THR A 53 3.52 5.27 14.89
N ILE A 54 4.54 5.56 14.10
CA ILE A 54 5.70 4.68 13.95
C ILE A 54 6.94 5.50 14.30
N SER A 55 7.64 5.08 15.35
CA SER A 55 8.82 5.78 15.86
C SER A 55 8.49 7.21 16.32
N GLY A 56 7.27 7.44 16.82
CA GLY A 56 6.76 8.76 17.20
C GLY A 56 6.53 9.71 16.02
N THR A 57 6.55 9.19 14.79
CA THR A 57 6.32 10.00 13.57
C THR A 57 4.96 9.71 12.94
N ARG A 58 4.51 10.66 12.11
CA ARG A 58 3.25 10.60 11.37
C ARG A 58 3.37 9.95 9.99
N ILE A 59 4.59 9.64 9.53
CA ILE A 59 4.85 9.18 8.15
C ILE A 59 4.78 7.65 8.02
N ILE A 60 3.69 7.06 8.54
CA ILE A 60 3.57 5.61 8.69
C ILE A 60 3.60 4.85 7.37
N GLY A 61 3.09 5.43 6.28
CA GLY A 61 3.00 4.76 4.97
C GLY A 61 4.37 4.63 4.30
N ARG A 62 5.29 5.55 4.58
CA ARG A 62 6.69 5.43 4.12
C ARG A 62 7.54 4.54 5.00
N LEU A 63 7.23 4.48 6.31
CA LEU A 63 8.02 3.72 7.27
C LEU A 63 7.67 2.24 7.31
N THR A 64 6.44 1.88 6.95
CA THR A 64 5.95 0.51 7.00
C THR A 64 5.66 -0.02 5.61
N CYS A 65 5.71 -1.34 5.46
CA CYS A 65 5.29 -2.03 4.26
C CYS A 65 4.60 -3.33 4.69
N GLY A 66 3.57 -3.76 4.00
CA GLY A 66 2.86 -4.98 4.36
C GLY A 66 1.82 -5.39 3.34
N ASN A 67 1.38 -6.62 3.48
CA ASN A 67 0.33 -7.23 2.67
C ASN A 67 -0.68 -7.90 3.61
N ARG A 68 -1.56 -8.77 3.09
CA ARG A 68 -2.55 -9.43 3.95
C ARG A 68 -1.95 -10.41 4.98
N HIS A 69 -0.72 -10.85 4.76
CA HIS A 69 -0.04 -11.89 5.54
C HIS A 69 0.88 -11.32 6.61
N GLY A 70 1.47 -10.15 6.38
CA GLY A 70 2.42 -9.58 7.31
C GLY A 70 2.61 -8.07 7.21
N LEU A 71 3.12 -7.51 8.30
CA LEU A 71 3.47 -6.10 8.46
C LEU A 71 4.93 -5.97 8.88
N LEU A 72 5.71 -5.26 8.06
CA LEU A 72 7.08 -4.89 8.35
C LEU A 72 7.13 -3.49 8.94
N VAL A 73 7.81 -3.38 10.08
CA VAL A 73 7.98 -2.13 10.82
C VAL A 73 9.47 -1.87 11.06
N PRO A 74 9.92 -0.60 11.11
CA PRO A 74 11.32 -0.30 11.31
C PRO A 74 11.76 -0.64 12.74
N ALA A 75 13.05 -0.94 12.92
CA ALA A 75 13.64 -1.21 14.23
C ALA A 75 13.46 -0.07 15.25
N THR A 76 13.26 1.17 14.80
CA THR A 76 13.03 2.34 15.64
C THR A 76 11.62 2.43 16.25
N THR A 77 10.71 1.53 15.85
CA THR A 77 9.33 1.50 16.36
C THR A 77 9.33 1.18 17.85
N THR A 78 8.61 1.95 18.66
CA THR A 78 8.57 1.75 20.12
C THR A 78 7.79 0.49 20.50
N ASP A 79 8.09 -0.10 21.67
CA ASP A 79 7.36 -1.29 22.15
C ASP A 79 5.87 -1.00 22.43
N GLN A 80 5.53 0.24 22.78
CA GLN A 80 4.14 0.66 22.96
C GLN A 80 3.37 0.66 21.64
N GLU A 81 3.97 1.20 20.57
CA GLU A 81 3.39 1.18 19.22
C GLU A 81 3.24 -0.26 18.71
N LEU A 82 4.24 -1.12 18.93
CA LEU A 82 4.12 -2.53 18.58
C LEU A 82 2.98 -3.24 19.32
N GLN A 83 2.87 -3.01 20.63
CA GLN A 83 1.82 -3.65 21.41
C GLN A 83 0.43 -3.18 20.95
N HIS A 84 0.30 -1.89 20.63
CA HIS A 84 -0.93 -1.33 20.08
C HIS A 84 -1.31 -1.97 18.74
N LEU A 85 -0.34 -2.09 17.83
CA LEU A 85 -0.54 -2.75 16.54
C LEU A 85 -0.92 -4.22 16.72
N ARG A 86 -0.23 -4.98 17.58
CA ARG A 86 -0.54 -6.40 17.83
C ARG A 86 -1.94 -6.62 18.40
N ASN A 87 -2.43 -5.70 19.23
CA ASN A 87 -3.77 -5.79 19.79
C ASN A 87 -4.88 -5.44 18.77
N SER A 88 -4.53 -4.72 17.70
CA SER A 88 -5.50 -4.17 16.74
C SER A 88 -5.48 -4.90 15.40
N LEU A 89 -4.37 -5.55 15.05
CA LEU A 89 -4.23 -6.36 13.85
C LEU A 89 -4.90 -7.73 14.02
N PRO A 90 -5.41 -8.33 12.94
CA PRO A 90 -5.85 -9.72 12.96
C PRO A 90 -4.70 -10.67 13.30
N ASP A 91 -4.98 -11.75 14.03
CA ASP A 91 -3.98 -12.76 14.45
C ASP A 91 -3.27 -13.45 13.27
N SER A 92 -3.85 -13.38 12.06
CA SER A 92 -3.25 -13.91 10.84
C SER A 92 -2.06 -13.10 10.33
N VAL A 93 -1.89 -11.85 10.79
CA VAL A 93 -0.88 -10.93 10.28
C VAL A 93 0.40 -11.06 11.12
N ALA A 94 1.46 -11.59 10.51
CA ALA A 94 2.77 -11.66 11.14
C ALA A 94 3.42 -10.27 11.18
N MET A 95 3.87 -9.84 12.35
CA MET A 95 4.55 -8.55 12.50
C MET A 95 6.00 -8.74 12.87
N GLN A 96 6.90 -8.14 12.08
CA GLN A 96 8.33 -8.24 12.28
C GLN A 96 9.02 -6.87 12.21
N ARG A 97 9.94 -6.63 13.15
CA ARG A 97 10.87 -5.49 13.10
C ARG A 97 12.00 -5.81 12.14
N VAL A 98 12.27 -4.89 11.23
CA VAL A 98 13.37 -4.97 10.26
C VAL A 98 14.34 -3.81 10.50
N GLU A 99 15.63 -4.13 10.62
CA GLU A 99 16.70 -3.13 10.59
C GLU A 99 17.15 -2.96 9.15
N GLU A 100 16.83 -1.82 8.55
CA GLU A 100 17.26 -1.47 7.20
C GLU A 100 17.98 -0.12 7.23
N ARG A 101 19.13 -0.04 6.56
CA ARG A 101 20.03 1.12 6.62
C ARG A 101 19.99 1.99 5.36
N LEU A 102 19.47 1.46 4.25
CA LEU A 102 19.43 2.17 2.98
C LEU A 102 18.39 3.30 2.99
N SER A 103 17.14 2.97 3.32
CA SER A 103 16.03 3.93 3.37
C SER A 103 14.87 3.37 4.20
N ALA A 104 13.75 4.09 4.22
CA ALA A 104 12.53 3.64 4.87
C ALA A 104 11.90 2.44 4.13
N LEU A 105 11.33 1.48 4.87
CA LEU A 105 10.84 0.22 4.32
C LEU A 105 9.79 0.42 3.21
N GLY A 106 8.85 1.35 3.37
CA GLY A 106 7.82 1.66 2.37
C GLY A 106 8.34 2.40 1.13
N ASN A 107 9.60 2.89 1.15
CA ASN A 107 10.24 3.42 -0.07
C ASN A 107 11.00 2.34 -0.83
N VAL A 108 11.56 1.38 -0.08
CA VAL A 108 12.43 0.29 -0.57
C VAL A 108 11.61 -0.86 -1.11
N ILE A 109 10.41 -1.08 -0.57
CA ILE A 109 9.59 -2.25 -0.83
C ILE A 109 8.26 -1.81 -1.44
N ALA A 110 7.88 -2.43 -2.55
CA ALA A 110 6.52 -2.40 -3.09
C ALA A 110 6.01 -3.84 -3.16
N CYS A 111 4.92 -4.17 -2.47
CA CYS A 111 4.41 -5.54 -2.42
C CYS A 111 2.92 -5.61 -2.76
N ASN A 112 2.51 -6.76 -3.27
CA ASN A 112 1.13 -7.23 -3.25
C ASN A 112 1.06 -8.54 -2.41
N ASP A 113 -0.01 -9.33 -2.54
CA ASP A 113 -0.17 -10.56 -1.76
C ASP A 113 0.64 -11.75 -2.30
N TYR A 114 1.29 -11.62 -3.47
CA TYR A 114 1.98 -12.71 -4.16
C TYR A 114 3.47 -12.42 -4.43
N VAL A 115 3.80 -11.17 -4.69
CA VAL A 115 5.09 -10.70 -5.18
C VAL A 115 5.48 -9.40 -4.49
N ALA A 116 6.77 -9.25 -4.18
CA ALA A 116 7.36 -8.00 -3.73
C ALA A 116 8.52 -7.57 -4.64
N LEU A 117 8.53 -6.29 -4.99
CA LEU A 117 9.67 -5.60 -5.57
C LEU A 117 10.47 -4.94 -4.46
N VAL A 118 11.77 -5.14 -4.47
CA VAL A 118 12.70 -4.56 -3.49
C VAL A 118 13.85 -3.84 -4.18
N HIS A 119 14.49 -2.95 -3.42
CA HIS A 119 15.71 -2.27 -3.82
C HIS A 119 16.82 -3.28 -4.21
N PRO A 120 17.56 -3.06 -5.31
CA PRO A 120 18.57 -4.02 -5.78
C PRO A 120 19.68 -4.33 -4.78
N ASP A 121 20.13 -3.32 -4.05
CA ASP A 121 21.21 -3.42 -3.06
C ASP A 121 20.75 -3.87 -1.67
N ILE A 122 19.54 -4.41 -1.53
CA ILE A 122 19.05 -4.90 -0.23
C ILE A 122 19.88 -6.09 0.26
N ASP A 123 20.13 -6.12 1.57
CA ASP A 123 20.82 -7.23 2.22
C ASP A 123 20.01 -8.52 2.08
N ARG A 124 20.70 -9.63 1.86
CA ARG A 124 20.06 -10.94 1.66
C ARG A 124 19.27 -11.39 2.90
N GLU A 125 19.76 -11.07 4.09
CA GLU A 125 19.05 -11.35 5.34
C GLU A 125 17.71 -10.62 5.39
N THR A 126 17.69 -9.34 5.01
CA THR A 126 16.46 -8.56 4.93
C THR A 126 15.50 -9.10 3.87
N GLU A 127 16.01 -9.51 2.71
CA GLU A 127 15.21 -10.15 1.66
C GLU A 127 14.55 -11.44 2.13
N GLU A 128 15.27 -12.31 2.84
CA GLU A 128 14.74 -13.55 3.42
C GLU A 128 13.66 -13.25 4.47
N ILE A 129 13.86 -12.24 5.32
CA ILE A 129 12.84 -11.80 6.29
C ILE A 129 11.57 -11.29 5.59
N ILE A 130 11.71 -10.52 4.50
CA ILE A 130 10.57 -10.01 3.73
C ILE A 130 9.79 -11.17 3.12
N ALA A 131 10.49 -12.13 2.50
CA ALA A 131 9.88 -13.30 1.88
C ALA A 131 9.10 -14.15 2.90
N ASP A 132 9.69 -14.39 4.08
CA ASP A 132 9.09 -15.22 5.12
C ASP A 132 7.88 -14.55 5.80
N VAL A 133 7.98 -13.25 6.12
CA VAL A 133 6.93 -12.51 6.83
C VAL A 133 5.75 -12.18 5.93
N LEU A 134 6.01 -11.75 4.69
CA LEU A 134 4.97 -11.40 3.73
C LEU A 134 4.47 -12.63 2.95
N GLN A 135 5.18 -13.76 2.97
CA GLN A 135 4.84 -14.96 2.20
C GLN A 135 4.75 -14.71 0.69
N VAL A 136 5.69 -13.93 0.15
CA VAL A 136 5.73 -13.52 -1.26
C VAL A 136 7.07 -13.81 -1.91
N GLU A 137 7.06 -13.93 -3.23
CA GLU A 137 8.29 -13.98 -4.02
C GLU A 137 8.91 -12.59 -4.11
N VAL A 138 10.18 -12.47 -3.73
CA VAL A 138 10.89 -11.19 -3.73
C VAL A 138 11.75 -11.06 -4.99
N PHE A 139 11.62 -9.94 -5.70
CA PHE A 139 12.41 -9.61 -6.87
C PHE A 139 13.12 -8.27 -6.70
N ARG A 140 14.43 -8.28 -6.96
CA ARG A 140 15.27 -7.09 -6.99
C ARG A 140 15.14 -6.42 -8.35
N GLN A 141 14.50 -5.24 -8.38
CA GLN A 141 14.26 -4.53 -9.64
C GLN A 141 14.26 -3.01 -9.44
N THR A 142 14.38 -2.27 -10.54
CA THR A 142 14.28 -0.81 -10.57
C THR A 142 13.09 -0.35 -11.41
N VAL A 143 12.51 0.79 -11.07
CA VAL A 143 11.39 1.39 -11.82
C VAL A 143 11.86 2.71 -12.41
N ALA A 144 11.88 2.83 -13.74
CA ALA A 144 12.37 4.01 -14.46
C ALA A 144 13.80 4.45 -14.06
N ASN A 145 14.71 3.49 -13.84
CA ASN A 145 16.07 3.70 -13.31
C ASN A 145 16.13 4.26 -11.88
N ASN A 146 15.01 4.29 -11.15
CA ASN A 146 14.98 4.61 -9.74
C ASN A 146 15.01 3.33 -8.91
N VAL A 147 15.83 3.37 -7.85
CA VAL A 147 16.02 2.26 -6.93
C VAL A 147 14.93 2.18 -5.85
N LEU A 148 14.20 3.27 -5.61
CA LEU A 148 13.13 3.36 -4.61
C LEU A 148 11.78 2.91 -5.18
N VAL A 149 11.62 1.60 -5.38
CA VAL A 149 10.44 1.03 -6.03
C VAL A 149 9.13 1.40 -5.34
N GLY A 150 9.06 1.41 -4.00
CA GLY A 150 7.85 1.77 -3.24
C GLY A 150 7.45 3.24 -3.36
N SER A 151 8.35 4.12 -3.77
CA SER A 151 8.01 5.53 -4.04
C SER A 151 7.44 5.75 -5.44
N TYR A 152 7.92 4.98 -6.41
CA TYR A 152 7.65 5.18 -7.83
C TYR A 152 6.69 4.15 -8.43
N CYS A 153 6.20 3.23 -7.61
CA CYS A 153 5.26 2.18 -7.97
C CYS A 153 4.20 2.02 -6.88
N ALA A 154 2.95 1.82 -7.29
CA ALA A 154 1.88 1.35 -6.42
C ALA A 154 1.35 0.02 -6.97
N LEU A 155 1.30 -1.00 -6.13
CA LEU A 155 0.92 -2.36 -6.50
C LEU A 155 -0.39 -2.78 -5.81
N SER A 156 -1.16 -3.60 -6.51
CA SER A 156 -2.27 -4.39 -5.97
C SER A 156 -2.24 -5.78 -6.59
N ASN A 157 -3.19 -6.66 -6.26
CA ASN A 157 -3.30 -7.95 -6.93
C ASN A 157 -3.91 -7.84 -8.33
N GLN A 158 -4.60 -6.74 -8.64
CA GLN A 158 -5.34 -6.58 -9.89
C GLN A 158 -4.58 -5.80 -10.97
N GLY A 159 -3.62 -4.98 -10.55
CA GLY A 159 -2.87 -4.09 -11.41
C GLY A 159 -1.83 -3.28 -10.66
N ALA A 160 -1.05 -2.52 -11.41
CA ALA A 160 0.05 -1.72 -10.91
C ALA A 160 0.18 -0.40 -11.66
N LEU A 161 0.52 0.66 -10.94
CA LEU A 161 0.78 1.98 -11.50
C LEU A 161 2.25 2.35 -11.27
N VAL A 162 2.96 2.63 -12.35
CA VAL A 162 4.39 2.97 -12.34
C VAL A 162 4.65 4.40 -12.79
N HIS A 163 5.86 4.86 -12.50
CA HIS A 163 6.39 6.16 -12.92
C HIS A 163 6.15 6.43 -14.42
N PRO A 164 5.77 7.67 -14.80
CA PRO A 164 5.32 7.99 -16.16
C PRO A 164 6.42 7.85 -17.23
N LYS A 165 7.69 7.97 -16.86
CA LYS A 165 8.83 7.83 -17.78
C LYS A 165 9.33 6.39 -17.94
N THR A 166 8.62 5.41 -17.39
CA THR A 166 8.99 4.00 -17.54
C THR A 166 8.84 3.60 -19.01
N SER A 167 9.88 3.01 -19.61
CA SER A 167 9.81 2.56 -21.01
C SER A 167 8.79 1.45 -21.18
N ILE A 168 8.19 1.33 -22.37
CA ILE A 168 7.22 0.26 -22.67
C ILE A 168 7.85 -1.12 -22.46
N GLN A 169 9.12 -1.28 -22.85
CA GLN A 169 9.87 -2.52 -22.63
C GLN A 169 9.99 -2.89 -21.14
N ALA A 170 10.29 -1.92 -20.28
CA ALA A 170 10.38 -2.15 -18.84
C ALA A 170 9.00 -2.42 -18.22
N GLN A 171 7.93 -1.80 -18.75
CA GLN A 171 6.56 -2.11 -18.34
C GLN A 171 6.18 -3.56 -18.70
N ASP A 172 6.52 -4.02 -19.90
CA ASP A 172 6.26 -5.40 -20.34
C ASP A 172 7.04 -6.44 -19.52
N GLU A 173 8.30 -6.14 -19.18
CA GLU A 173 9.13 -6.97 -18.31
C GLU A 173 8.54 -7.06 -16.90
N LEU A 174 8.20 -5.92 -16.30
CA LEU A 174 7.59 -5.85 -14.97
C LEU A 174 6.20 -6.51 -14.94
N SER A 175 5.41 -6.35 -16.00
CA SER A 175 4.11 -7.01 -16.16
C SER A 175 4.23 -8.53 -16.24
N SER A 176 5.25 -9.03 -16.97
CA SER A 176 5.55 -10.45 -17.04
C SER A 176 6.05 -11.01 -15.71
N LEU A 177 6.78 -10.20 -14.93
CA LEU A 177 7.30 -10.61 -13.63
C LEU A 177 6.20 -10.60 -12.56
N LEU A 178 5.40 -9.53 -12.49
CA LEU A 178 4.34 -9.36 -11.49
C LEU A 178 3.04 -10.11 -11.84
N GLN A 179 2.90 -10.57 -13.09
CA GLN A 179 1.68 -11.21 -13.62
C GLN A 179 0.41 -10.35 -13.52
N VAL A 180 0.57 -9.02 -13.42
CA VAL A 180 -0.52 -8.04 -13.36
C VAL A 180 -0.33 -6.96 -14.42
N PRO A 181 -1.41 -6.36 -14.94
CA PRO A 181 -1.30 -5.26 -15.89
C PRO A 181 -0.65 -4.04 -15.25
N LEU A 182 0.36 -3.49 -15.94
CA LEU A 182 1.02 -2.24 -15.54
C LEU A 182 0.55 -1.09 -16.43
N VAL A 183 0.38 0.07 -15.82
CA VAL A 183 0.14 1.33 -16.51
C VAL A 183 1.13 2.37 -16.01
N ALA A 184 1.70 3.15 -16.92
CA ALA A 184 2.46 4.34 -16.55
C ALA A 184 1.53 5.54 -16.43
N GLY A 185 1.62 6.28 -15.32
CA GLY A 185 0.74 7.42 -15.08
C GLY A 185 1.32 8.38 -14.04
N THR A 186 0.52 9.37 -13.67
CA THR A 186 0.85 10.37 -12.65
C THR A 186 -0.27 10.50 -11.63
N VAL A 187 0.05 11.09 -10.50
CA VAL A 187 -0.89 11.41 -9.42
C VAL A 187 -0.78 12.90 -9.07
N ASN A 188 -1.76 13.49 -8.37
CA ASN A 188 -1.65 14.86 -7.87
C ASN A 188 -1.28 15.93 -8.92
N ARG A 189 -1.88 15.89 -10.12
CA ARG A 189 -1.62 16.81 -11.25
C ARG A 189 -0.19 16.74 -11.79
N GLY A 190 0.27 15.53 -12.11
CA GLY A 190 1.56 15.33 -12.76
C GLY A 190 2.73 15.05 -11.80
N SER A 191 2.45 14.74 -10.53
CA SER A 191 3.46 14.18 -9.63
C SER A 191 3.88 12.80 -10.11
N ASP A 192 5.18 12.57 -10.12
CA ASP A 192 5.83 11.34 -10.52
C ASP A 192 6.04 10.35 -9.35
N VAL A 193 5.78 10.80 -8.12
CA VAL A 193 5.87 10.00 -6.89
C VAL A 193 4.55 9.30 -6.61
N ILE A 194 4.32 8.20 -7.31
CA ILE A 194 3.06 7.44 -7.27
C ILE A 194 2.72 6.95 -5.86
N GLY A 195 3.68 6.32 -5.17
CA GLY A 195 3.45 5.76 -3.83
C GLY A 195 3.20 6.81 -2.74
N ALA A 196 3.52 8.08 -3.00
CA ALA A 196 3.14 9.17 -2.09
C ALA A 196 1.67 9.59 -2.28
N GLY A 197 1.20 9.65 -3.53
CA GLY A 197 -0.10 10.23 -3.86
C GLY A 197 -1.26 9.22 -3.93
N LEU A 198 -0.96 7.92 -3.88
CA LEU A 198 -1.93 6.84 -4.05
C LEU A 198 -1.65 5.70 -3.06
N VAL A 199 -2.71 5.22 -2.40
CA VAL A 199 -2.76 3.92 -1.73
C VAL A 199 -3.94 3.14 -2.28
N VAL A 200 -3.76 1.84 -2.48
CA VAL A 200 -4.73 1.02 -3.20
C VAL A 200 -4.78 -0.38 -2.63
N ASN A 201 -5.98 -0.94 -2.58
CA ASN A 201 -6.22 -2.36 -2.39
C ASN A 201 -7.08 -2.87 -3.56
N ASP A 202 -7.56 -4.10 -3.46
CA ASP A 202 -8.28 -4.75 -4.56
C ASP A 202 -9.68 -4.16 -4.85
N TRP A 203 -10.25 -3.31 -3.99
CA TRP A 203 -11.62 -2.78 -4.15
C TRP A 203 -11.74 -1.25 -4.02
N CYS A 204 -10.78 -0.61 -3.35
CA CYS A 204 -10.72 0.81 -3.05
C CYS A 204 -9.33 1.38 -3.34
N ALA A 205 -9.32 2.64 -3.80
CA ALA A 205 -8.11 3.45 -3.89
C ALA A 205 -8.34 4.78 -3.20
N PHE A 206 -7.37 5.24 -2.42
CA PHE A 206 -7.35 6.58 -1.90
C PHE A 206 -6.25 7.38 -2.59
N ILE A 207 -6.65 8.51 -3.13
CA ILE A 207 -5.81 9.39 -3.95
C ILE A 207 -5.78 10.79 -3.34
N GLY A 208 -4.71 11.54 -3.60
CA GLY A 208 -4.64 12.92 -3.18
C GLY A 208 -5.69 13.82 -3.84
N LEU A 209 -6.15 14.84 -3.10
CA LEU A 209 -7.24 15.74 -3.53
C LEU A 209 -6.95 16.46 -4.85
N ASP A 210 -5.68 16.74 -5.14
CA ASP A 210 -5.31 17.49 -6.34
C ASP A 210 -5.38 16.63 -7.61
N THR A 211 -5.44 15.30 -7.48
CA THR A 211 -5.49 14.35 -8.61
C THR A 211 -6.63 14.67 -9.59
N SER A 212 -6.23 14.90 -10.85
CA SER A 212 -7.12 15.31 -11.93
C SER A 212 -8.10 14.20 -12.31
N ALA A 213 -9.26 14.54 -12.87
CA ALA A 213 -10.27 13.56 -13.27
C ALA A 213 -9.73 12.53 -14.29
N THR A 214 -8.83 12.96 -15.18
CA THR A 214 -8.15 12.08 -16.14
C THR A 214 -7.23 11.08 -15.45
N GLU A 215 -6.46 11.51 -14.45
CA GLU A 215 -5.62 10.61 -13.65
C GLU A 215 -6.48 9.61 -12.87
N VAL A 216 -7.60 10.05 -12.29
CA VAL A 216 -8.53 9.15 -11.59
C VAL A 216 -9.06 8.05 -12.50
N SER A 217 -9.50 8.39 -13.72
CA SER A 217 -9.97 7.40 -14.68
C SER A 217 -8.88 6.37 -15.04
N VAL A 218 -7.62 6.81 -15.15
CA VAL A 218 -6.49 5.91 -15.40
C VAL A 218 -6.25 4.98 -14.22
N ILE A 219 -6.28 5.50 -12.99
CA ILE A 219 -6.10 4.71 -11.75
C ILE A 219 -7.23 3.67 -11.63
N GLU A 220 -8.48 4.08 -11.79
CA GLU A 220 -9.62 3.16 -11.70
C GLU A 220 -9.56 2.05 -12.76
N ALA A 221 -9.11 2.37 -13.97
CA ALA A 221 -8.93 1.39 -15.03
C ALA A 221 -7.75 0.44 -14.76
N ALA A 222 -6.61 0.98 -14.31
CA ALA A 222 -5.40 0.21 -14.02
C ALA A 222 -5.63 -0.82 -12.90
N PHE A 223 -6.34 -0.41 -11.85
CA PHE A 223 -6.65 -1.24 -10.68
C PHE A 223 -8.01 -1.94 -10.77
N LYS A 224 -8.72 -1.85 -11.90
CA LYS A 224 -10.04 -2.47 -12.15
C LYS A 224 -11.07 -2.19 -11.05
N LEU A 225 -11.07 -0.96 -10.53
CA LEU A 225 -11.95 -0.54 -9.43
C LEU A 225 -13.39 -0.20 -9.87
N GLN A 226 -13.67 -0.23 -11.19
CA GLN A 226 -14.99 -0.02 -11.76
C GLN A 226 -15.78 -1.34 -11.80
N GLY A 227 -16.87 -1.41 -11.05
CA GLY A 227 -17.88 -2.46 -11.23
C GLY A 227 -17.93 -3.58 -10.17
N GLN A 228 -17.36 -3.40 -8.98
CA GLN A 228 -17.93 -4.11 -7.82
C GLN A 228 -19.14 -3.31 -7.37
N ASP A 229 -20.31 -3.65 -7.90
CA ASP A 229 -21.56 -3.39 -7.20
C ASP A 229 -21.36 -3.82 -5.75
N THR A 230 -21.79 -2.98 -4.81
CA THR A 230 -21.81 -3.26 -3.37
C THR A 230 -22.52 -4.57 -2.99
N SER A 231 -23.17 -5.24 -3.95
CA SER A 231 -23.70 -6.61 -3.86
C SER A 231 -22.63 -7.72 -3.87
N ALA A 232 -21.47 -7.53 -4.50
CA ALA A 232 -20.40 -8.53 -4.52
C ALA A 232 -19.70 -8.68 -3.14
N ILE A 233 -19.64 -7.59 -2.37
CA ILE A 233 -19.13 -7.57 -1.00
C ILE A 233 -20.09 -8.31 -0.05
N ALA A 234 -21.40 -8.23 -0.31
CA ALA A 234 -22.40 -9.04 0.41
C ALA A 234 -22.28 -10.54 0.10
N GLY A 235 -21.97 -10.90 -1.15
CA GLY A 235 -21.74 -12.31 -1.55
C GLY A 235 -20.49 -12.95 -0.91
N MET A 236 -19.43 -12.18 -0.70
CA MET A 236 -18.24 -12.66 0.03
C MET A 236 -18.52 -12.94 1.51
N ARG A 237 -19.44 -12.18 2.14
CA ARG A 237 -19.90 -12.45 3.53
C ARG A 237 -20.63 -13.79 3.63
N ASP A 238 -21.52 -14.11 2.69
CA ASP A 238 -22.26 -15.39 2.72
C ASP A 238 -21.32 -16.60 2.56
N THR A 239 -20.30 -16.50 1.70
CA THR A 239 -19.31 -17.58 1.54
C THR A 239 -18.40 -17.79 2.75
N LEU A 240 -18.13 -16.72 3.51
CA LEU A 240 -17.34 -16.82 4.74
C LEU A 240 -18.19 -17.36 5.90
N ILE A 241 -19.48 -17.00 5.98
CA ILE A 241 -20.38 -17.50 7.02
C ILE A 241 -20.68 -19.00 6.85
N ASP A 242 -20.82 -19.49 5.62
CA ASP A 242 -21.05 -20.93 5.35
C ASP A 242 -19.81 -21.81 5.60
N GLN A 243 -18.60 -21.24 5.69
CA GLN A 243 -17.39 -21.99 6.08
C GLN A 243 -17.19 -22.09 7.59
N PHE A 244 -17.93 -21.29 8.37
CA PHE A 244 -17.85 -21.26 9.84
C PHE A 244 -19.14 -21.74 10.53
N ALA A 245 -20.11 -22.27 9.77
CA ALA A 245 -21.31 -22.97 10.27
C ALA A 245 -21.16 -24.50 10.14
#